data_AF-A0A2A4TSJ7-F1
#
_entry.id   AF-A0A2A4TSJ7-F1
#
_cell.length_a   1.000
_cell.length_b   1.000
_cell.length_c   1.000
_cell.angle_alpha   90.00
_cell.angle_beta   90.00
_cell.angle_gamma   90.00
#
_symmetry.space_group_name_H-M   'P 1'
#
loop_
_entity.id
_entity.type
_entity.pdbx_description
1 polymer ?
#
loop_
_entity_poly.entity_id
_entity_poly.type
_entity_poly.pdbx_seq_one_letter_code
_entity_poly.pdbx_strand_id
1 'polypeptide(L)'
;MPTDTAKYNVGQVIHHTLFDYRGVIIDVDPEFRVGGELNAPERRPAHRNSQTNTRPWYHVLVDGTADRTYVSEQNLEPDFEGVPIDHPDVIDYFNEQTPKGYTHRPDKIN
;
A
#
# COMPACT_ATOMS: atom_id res chain seq x y z
N MET A 1 -5.46 -7.99 24.04
CA MET A 1 -4.46 -7.54 23.05
C MET A 1 -5.26 -7.07 21.85
N PRO A 2 -5.28 -5.77 21.48
CA PRO A 2 -5.82 -5.41 20.18
C PRO A 2 -4.84 -5.92 19.13
N THR A 3 -5.27 -6.94 18.40
CA THR A 3 -4.57 -7.43 17.22
C THR A 3 -4.71 -6.32 16.18
N ASP A 4 -3.65 -5.53 15.99
CA ASP A 4 -3.57 -4.50 14.95
C ASP A 4 -3.43 -5.24 13.61
N THR A 5 -4.55 -5.79 13.14
CA THR A 5 -4.64 -6.53 11.90
C THR A 5 -4.82 -5.55 10.76
N ALA A 6 -3.87 -5.50 9.85
CA ALA A 6 -3.98 -4.79 8.59
C ALA A 6 -5.30 -5.13 7.89
N LYS A 7 -6.09 -4.10 7.57
CA LYS A 7 -7.36 -4.25 6.84
C LYS A 7 -7.13 -4.69 5.40
N TYR A 8 -5.97 -4.35 4.83
CA TYR A 8 -5.59 -4.68 3.47
C TYR A 8 -4.32 -5.54 3.46
N ASN A 9 -4.13 -6.31 2.38
CA ASN A 9 -3.02 -7.25 2.26
C ASN A 9 -2.13 -6.90 1.06
N VAL A 10 -0.87 -7.33 1.10
CA VAL A 10 0.04 -7.24 -0.06
C VAL A 10 -0.57 -7.96 -1.26
N GLY A 11 -0.49 -7.31 -2.42
CA GLY A 11 -1.11 -7.71 -3.68
C GLY A 11 -2.54 -7.22 -3.84
N GLN A 12 -3.18 -6.68 -2.81
CA GLN A 12 -4.54 -6.17 -2.95
C GLN A 12 -4.55 -4.84 -3.71
N VAL A 13 -5.48 -4.71 -4.66
CA VAL A 13 -5.74 -3.46 -5.36
C VAL A 13 -6.64 -2.59 -4.48
N ILE A 14 -6.24 -1.34 -4.32
CA ILE A 14 -6.94 -0.34 -3.54
C ILE A 14 -7.17 0.91 -4.39
N HIS A 15 -8.12 1.71 -3.95
CA HIS A 15 -8.38 3.04 -4.46
C HIS A 15 -8.11 4.06 -3.34
N HIS A 16 -7.45 5.15 -3.69
CA HIS A 16 -7.14 6.24 -2.77
C HIS A 16 -8.26 7.29 -2.78
N THR A 17 -9.01 7.39 -1.70
CA THR A 17 -10.21 8.25 -1.57
C THR A 17 -9.92 9.75 -1.77
N LEU A 18 -8.75 10.26 -1.34
CA LEU A 18 -8.44 11.69 -1.42
C LEU A 18 -7.97 12.17 -2.80
N PHE A 19 -7.26 11.32 -3.53
CA PHE A 19 -6.58 11.67 -4.78
C PHE A 19 -7.18 10.95 -5.99
N ASP A 20 -8.18 10.09 -5.75
CA ASP A 20 -8.95 9.37 -6.75
C ASP A 20 -8.07 8.53 -7.72
N TYR A 21 -7.04 7.87 -7.17
CA TYR A 21 -6.15 6.98 -7.95
C TYR A 21 -6.18 5.55 -7.46
N ARG A 22 -6.01 4.61 -8.39
CA ARG A 22 -5.89 3.18 -8.09
C ARG A 22 -4.44 2.80 -7.84
N GLY A 23 -4.23 1.74 -7.08
CA GLY A 23 -2.89 1.23 -6.85
C GLY A 23 -2.88 -0.14 -6.19
N VAL A 24 -1.72 -0.78 -6.17
CA VAL A 24 -1.54 -2.11 -5.56
C VAL A 24 -0.61 -2.02 -4.36
N ILE A 25 -1.01 -2.66 -3.26
CA ILE A 25 -0.19 -2.72 -2.04
C ILE A 25 0.98 -3.68 -2.26
N ILE A 26 2.22 -3.21 -2.16
CA ILE A 26 3.42 -4.05 -2.26
C ILE A 26 4.00 -4.43 -0.90
N ASP A 27 3.74 -3.64 0.14
CA ASP A 27 4.25 -3.88 1.49
C ASP A 27 3.36 -3.22 2.54
N VAL A 28 3.42 -3.71 3.77
CA VAL A 28 2.63 -3.22 4.91
C VAL A 28 3.52 -3.09 6.13
N ASP A 29 3.69 -1.87 6.61
CA ASP A 29 4.38 -1.62 7.86
C ASP A 29 3.37 -1.48 9.02
N PRO A 30 3.55 -2.19 10.14
CA PRO A 30 2.72 -2.00 11.32
C PRO A 30 2.94 -0.65 12.00
N GLU A 31 4.09 -0.01 11.75
CA GLU A 31 4.42 1.31 12.30
C GLU A 31 5.04 2.17 11.21
N PHE A 32 4.76 3.48 11.23
CA PHE A 32 5.31 4.42 10.27
C PHE A 32 6.85 4.39 10.25
N ARG A 33 7.44 3.96 9.13
CA ARG A 33 8.89 3.96 8.91
C ARG A 33 9.29 5.10 7.98
N VAL A 34 10.10 6.02 8.48
CA VAL A 34 10.81 6.99 7.62
C VAL A 34 12.07 6.31 7.10
N GLY A 35 11.95 5.62 5.97
CA GLY A 35 13.05 5.04 5.20
C GLY A 35 13.15 5.71 3.82
N GLY A 36 14.36 6.01 3.38
CA GLY A 36 14.64 6.86 2.21
C GLY A 36 14.01 6.37 0.90
N GLU A 37 13.70 7.35 0.04
CA GLU A 37 13.25 7.22 -1.37
C GLU A 37 11.73 7.12 -1.64
N LEU A 38 10.86 7.25 -0.64
CA LEU A 38 9.41 7.30 -0.89
C LEU A 38 8.95 8.74 -1.19
N ASN A 39 8.36 8.96 -2.37
CA ASN A 39 7.65 10.20 -2.72
C ASN A 39 6.26 10.21 -2.05
N ALA A 40 6.22 10.14 -0.71
CA ALA A 40 4.99 10.11 0.04
C ALA A 40 4.42 11.53 0.25
N PRO A 41 3.27 11.89 -0.33
CA PRO A 41 2.62 13.17 -0.07
C PRO A 41 2.01 13.24 1.34
N GLU A 42 1.70 12.10 1.96
CA GLU A 42 1.22 12.02 3.35
C GLU A 42 2.38 12.31 4.32
N ARG A 43 2.48 13.58 4.71
CA ARG A 43 3.44 14.06 5.69
C ARG A 43 3.30 13.31 7.01
N ARG A 44 4.46 13.02 7.63
CA ARG A 44 4.62 12.58 9.03
C ARG A 44 3.49 13.11 9.93
N PRO A 45 2.78 12.27 10.69
CA PRO A 45 1.79 12.75 11.64
C PRO A 45 2.47 13.74 12.61
N ALA A 46 1.96 14.97 12.65
CA ALA A 46 2.53 16.06 13.47
C ALA A 46 2.36 15.85 14.98
N HIS A 47 1.66 14.78 15.38
CA HIS A 47 1.33 14.46 16.76
C HIS A 47 1.92 13.10 17.13
N ARG A 48 3.15 13.13 17.64
CA ARG A 48 3.91 11.99 18.19
C ARG A 48 3.44 11.61 19.61
N ASN A 49 2.19 11.91 19.95
CA ASN A 49 1.59 11.77 21.27
C ASN A 49 0.27 11.03 21.16
N SER A 50 0.31 9.79 20.68
CA SER A 50 -0.80 8.90 20.96
C SER A 50 -0.38 7.46 20.75
N GLN A 51 -0.39 6.72 21.85
CA GLN A 51 -0.38 5.26 21.94
C GLN A 51 -1.65 4.63 21.27
N THR A 52 -2.27 5.33 20.31
CA THR A 52 -3.54 5.03 19.65
C THR A 52 -3.47 5.23 18.12
N ASN A 53 -2.30 5.58 17.58
CA ASN A 53 -2.04 5.71 16.13
C ASN A 53 -1.15 4.57 15.60
N THR A 54 -1.33 3.35 16.11
CA THR A 54 -0.66 2.14 15.59
C THR A 54 -1.25 1.63 14.27
N ARG A 55 -1.99 2.45 13.53
CA ARG A 55 -2.58 1.98 12.28
C ARG A 55 -1.48 1.68 11.25
N PRO A 56 -1.61 0.59 10.50
CA PRO A 56 -0.58 0.20 9.55
C PRO A 56 -0.52 1.19 8.39
N TRP A 57 0.69 1.31 7.86
CA TRP A 57 1.00 2.10 6.69
C TRP A 57 1.26 1.18 5.51
N TYR A 58 0.82 1.61 4.34
CA TYR A 58 0.81 0.79 3.15
C TYR A 58 1.70 1.41 2.08
N HIS A 59 2.59 0.60 1.52
CA HIS A 59 3.32 0.95 0.32
C HIS A 59 2.47 0.59 -0.90
N VAL A 60 2.15 1.58 -1.72
CA VAL A 60 1.27 1.42 -2.86
C VAL A 60 1.99 1.87 -4.13
N LEU A 61 1.90 1.07 -5.19
CA LEU A 61 2.28 1.45 -6.54
C LEU A 61 1.08 2.11 -7.22
N VAL A 62 1.26 3.31 -7.78
CA VAL A 62 0.17 4.10 -8.36
C VAL A 62 -0.09 3.68 -9.82
N ASP A 63 -1.36 3.51 -10.18
CA ASP A 63 -1.76 3.17 -11.54
C ASP A 63 -1.42 4.26 -12.57
N GLY A 64 -0.89 3.84 -13.70
CA GLY A 64 -0.55 4.71 -14.82
C GLY A 64 0.69 5.59 -14.59
N THR A 65 1.42 5.39 -13.50
CA THR A 65 2.67 6.12 -13.21
C THR A 65 3.79 5.17 -12.83
N ALA A 66 5.01 5.71 -12.68
CA ALA A 66 6.15 4.98 -12.12
C ALA A 66 6.41 5.38 -10.66
N ASP A 67 5.40 5.95 -10.01
CA ASP A 67 5.51 6.52 -8.67
C ASP A 67 5.01 5.56 -7.61
N ARG A 68 5.75 5.53 -6.49
CA ARG A 68 5.42 4.78 -5.29
C ARG A 68 4.99 5.74 -4.21
N THR A 69 3.87 5.43 -3.58
CA THR A 69 3.28 6.25 -2.52
C THR A 69 3.23 5.47 -1.21
N TYR A 70 3.19 6.22 -0.11
CA TYR A 70 3.10 5.67 1.24
C TYR A 70 1.92 6.33 1.92
N VAL A 71 0.90 5.52 2.22
CA VAL A 71 -0.43 6.00 2.55
C VAL A 71 -0.97 5.30 3.78
N SER A 72 -1.78 6.02 4.54
CA SER A 72 -2.40 5.49 5.74
C SER A 72 -3.65 4.67 5.40
N GLU A 73 -3.93 3.63 6.20
CA GLU A 73 -5.13 2.78 6.01
C GLU A 73 -6.44 3.56 5.84
N GLN A 74 -6.52 4.74 6.46
CA GLN A 74 -7.73 5.54 6.53
C GLN A 74 -8.13 6.13 5.17
N ASN A 75 -7.15 6.36 4.29
CA ASN A 75 -7.37 6.96 2.99
C ASN A 75 -7.59 5.93 1.88
N LEU A 76 -7.55 4.64 2.22
CA LEU A 76 -7.66 3.53 1.29
C LEU A 76 -9.06 2.90 1.32
N GLU A 77 -9.57 2.56 0.15
CA GLU A 77 -10.75 1.72 -0.04
C GLU A 77 -10.41 0.51 -0.94
N PRO A 78 -11.08 -0.65 -0.77
CA PRO A 78 -10.84 -1.81 -1.61
C PRO A 78 -11.39 -1.60 -3.02
N ASP A 79 -10.56 -1.86 -4.03
CA ASP A 79 -10.99 -1.88 -5.43
C ASP A 79 -11.52 -3.26 -5.80
N PHE A 80 -12.72 -3.32 -6.38
CA PHE A 80 -13.37 -4.57 -6.81
C PHE A 80 -13.51 -4.67 -8.33
N GLU A 81 -12.88 -3.77 -9.09
CA GLU A 81 -12.98 -3.76 -10.56
C GLU A 81 -12.23 -4.96 -11.17
N GLY A 82 -11.22 -5.48 -10.47
CA GLY A 82 -10.40 -6.60 -10.93
C GLY A 82 -9.48 -6.27 -12.10
N VAL A 83 -9.34 -4.98 -12.43
CA VAL A 83 -8.50 -4.49 -13.52
C VAL A 83 -7.04 -4.38 -13.03
N PRO A 84 -6.06 -4.82 -13.83
CA PRO A 84 -4.65 -4.68 -13.48
C PRO A 84 -4.23 -3.22 -13.35
N ILE A 85 -3.26 -2.99 -12.47
CA ILE A 85 -2.50 -1.76 -12.33
C ILE A 85 -1.38 -1.73 -13.37
N ASP A 86 -1.31 -0.63 -14.12
CA ASP A 86 -0.24 -0.31 -15.05
C ASP A 86 0.88 0.44 -14.30
N HIS A 87 1.90 -0.29 -13.86
CA HIS A 87 3.07 0.31 -13.20
C HIS A 87 4.33 -0.50 -13.56
N PRO A 88 5.46 0.13 -13.96
CA PRO A 88 6.65 -0.58 -14.41
C PRO A 88 7.24 -1.53 -13.36
N ASP A 89 7.21 -1.16 -12.08
CA ASP A 89 7.68 -2.03 -10.99
C ASP A 89 6.72 -3.18 -10.64
N VAL A 90 5.48 -3.20 -11.12
CA VAL A 90 4.51 -4.25 -10.75
C VAL A 90 5.04 -5.65 -11.11
N ILE A 91 5.81 -5.73 -12.20
CA ILE A 91 6.43 -6.96 -12.69
C ILE A 91 7.60 -7.46 -11.82
N ASP A 92 8.21 -6.57 -11.03
CA ASP A 92 9.31 -6.93 -10.12
C ASP A 92 8.75 -7.55 -8.82
N TYR A 93 7.61 -7.02 -8.34
CA TYR A 93 6.96 -7.44 -7.10
C TYR A 93 5.95 -8.59 -7.28
N PHE A 94 5.23 -8.63 -8.41
CA PHE A 94 4.13 -9.57 -8.63
C PHE A 94 4.31 -10.38 -9.91
N ASN A 95 3.89 -11.65 -9.86
CA ASN A 95 4.05 -12.57 -10.99
C ASN A 95 2.74 -12.78 -11.76
N GLU A 96 1.63 -12.94 -11.05
CA GLU A 96 0.31 -13.25 -11.63
C GLU A 96 -0.78 -12.41 -10.98
N GLN A 97 -1.68 -11.87 -11.80
CA GLN A 97 -2.89 -11.22 -11.34
C GLN A 97 -4.01 -12.27 -11.15
N THR A 98 -4.63 -12.26 -9.98
CA THR A 98 -5.79 -13.08 -9.63
C THR A 98 -7.03 -12.17 -9.52
N PRO A 99 -8.26 -12.74 -9.58
CA PRO A 99 -9.48 -11.96 -9.37
C PRO A 99 -9.61 -11.35 -7.96
N LYS A 100 -8.71 -11.69 -7.02
CA LYS A 100 -8.68 -11.12 -5.67
C LYS A 100 -7.52 -10.12 -5.46
N GLY A 101 -6.70 -9.88 -6.47
CA GLY A 101 -5.46 -9.10 -6.39
C GLY A 101 -4.27 -9.83 -6.98
N TYR A 102 -3.06 -9.37 -6.70
CA TYR A 102 -1.82 -9.90 -7.22
C TYR A 102 -1.18 -10.96 -6.32
N THR A 103 -0.54 -11.94 -6.93
CA THR A 103 0.29 -12.93 -6.23
C THR A 103 1.71 -12.39 -6.10
N HIS A 104 2.12 -12.07 -4.87
CA HIS A 104 3.48 -11.64 -4.57
C HIS A 104 4.48 -12.73 -4.93
N ARG A 105 5.61 -12.33 -5.52
CA ARG A 105 6.67 -13.27 -5.85
C ARG A 105 7.38 -13.72 -4.56
N PRO A 106 7.42 -15.02 -4.22
CA PRO A 106 8.01 -15.48 -2.96
C PRO A 106 9.54 -15.31 -2.84
N ASP A 107 10.21 -14.77 -3.86
CA ASP A 107 11.67 -14.87 -4.01
C ASP A 107 12.48 -13.66 -3.51
N LYS A 108 11.84 -12.65 -2.92
CA LYS A 108 12.57 -11.58 -2.21
C LYS A 108 11.95 -11.24 -0.87
N ILE A 109 11.93 -12.23 0.02
CA ILE A 109 11.97 -11.96 1.46
C ILE A 109 13.43 -11.70 1.84
N ASN A 110 13.72 -10.45 2.22
CA ASN A 110 15.02 -10.05 2.76
C ASN A 110 15.07 -10.28 4.27
#